data_AF-A0A956G0F5-F1
#
_entry.id   AF-A0A956G0F5-F1
#
_cell.length_a   1.000
_cell.length_b   1.000
_cell.length_c   1.000
_cell.angle_alpha   90.00
_cell.angle_beta   90.00
_cell.angle_gamma   90.00
#
_symmetry.space_group_name_H-M   'P 1'
#
loop_
_entity.id
_entity.type
_entity.pdbx_description
1 polymer ?
#
loop_
_entity_poly.entity_id
_entity_poly.type
_entity_poly.pdbx_seq_one_letter_code
_entity_poly.pdbx_strand_id
1 'polypeptide(L)'
;MSRERPDFDCSVHLQASFGGVEARRFAAMLLRMYTRWAERVGLRREIGEIVGGEDGEVERATLKLAGEGLPARLRGEAGAHRLVRLPPGETRRHASFVFVEVTAPHDDAGAASTSAAGEQARTYVLHPSESVTDDRTGARTEDAQAVFDGDLSPFLPDVAAQRP
;
A
#
# COMPACT_ATOMS: atom_id res chain seq x y z
N MET A 1 33.49 -12.34 -3.99
CA MET A 1 32.25 -12.96 -4.50
C MET A 1 31.24 -11.84 -4.69
N SER A 2 31.18 -11.26 -5.89
CA SER A 2 30.27 -10.16 -6.20
C SER A 2 28.84 -10.71 -6.20
N ARG A 3 28.07 -10.40 -5.15
CA ARG A 3 26.63 -10.63 -5.18
C ARG A 3 26.07 -9.73 -6.26
N GLU A 4 25.43 -10.32 -7.27
CA GLU A 4 24.64 -9.60 -8.26
C GLU A 4 23.66 -8.70 -7.49
N ARG A 5 23.70 -7.38 -7.73
CA ARG A 5 22.75 -6.49 -7.06
C ARG A 5 21.38 -6.74 -7.68
N PRO A 6 20.33 -6.92 -6.87
CA PRO A 6 18.98 -7.01 -7.41
C PRO A 6 18.62 -5.70 -8.11
N ASP A 7 17.83 -5.79 -9.17
CA ASP A 7 17.35 -4.62 -9.93
C ASP A 7 16.42 -3.71 -9.10
N PHE A 8 15.88 -4.23 -8.00
CA PHE A 8 14.97 -3.53 -7.08
C PHE A 8 15.40 -3.73 -5.63
N ASP A 9 15.23 -2.71 -4.81
CA ASP A 9 15.69 -2.65 -3.42
C ASP A 9 14.57 -2.95 -2.40
N CYS A 10 13.31 -2.93 -2.84
CA CYS A 10 12.14 -3.11 -1.99
C CYS A 10 10.99 -3.72 -2.78
N SER A 11 10.21 -4.61 -2.16
CA SER A 11 8.93 -5.07 -2.69
C SER A 11 7.81 -4.76 -1.70
N VAL A 12 6.71 -4.21 -2.21
CA VAL A 12 5.48 -3.95 -1.46
C VAL A 12 4.43 -4.95 -1.94
N HIS A 13 4.01 -5.84 -1.07
CA HIS A 13 2.98 -6.83 -1.34
C HIS A 13 1.65 -6.36 -0.75
N LEU A 14 0.60 -6.37 -1.56
CA LEU A 14 -0.75 -6.04 -1.15
C LEU A 14 -1.60 -7.30 -1.24
N GLN A 15 -2.39 -7.59 -0.21
CA GLN A 15 -3.33 -8.71 -0.21
C GLN A 15 -4.67 -8.27 0.38
N ALA A 16 -5.72 -8.38 -0.42
CA ALA A 16 -7.10 -8.18 0.06
C ALA A 16 -7.44 -9.28 1.08
N SER A 17 -8.06 -8.91 2.20
CA SER A 17 -8.35 -9.86 3.28
C SER A 17 -9.83 -9.92 3.63
N PHE A 18 -10.34 -8.92 4.34
CA PHE A 18 -11.73 -8.86 4.78
C PHE A 18 -12.50 -7.79 4.02
N GLY A 19 -13.73 -8.09 3.57
CA GLY A 19 -14.59 -7.16 2.83
C GLY A 19 -14.92 -7.61 1.40
N GLY A 20 -14.46 -8.78 0.96
CA GLY A 20 -14.80 -9.37 -0.33
C GLY A 20 -14.40 -8.49 -1.51
N VAL A 21 -15.32 -8.28 -2.45
CA VAL A 21 -15.16 -7.41 -3.63
C VAL A 21 -14.63 -6.02 -3.25
N GLU A 22 -15.17 -5.41 -2.21
CA GLU A 22 -14.78 -4.06 -1.79
C GLU A 22 -13.34 -4.01 -1.28
N ALA A 23 -12.86 -5.08 -0.63
CA ALA A 23 -11.46 -5.21 -0.25
C ALA A 23 -10.54 -5.33 -1.47
N ARG A 24 -10.97 -6.06 -2.51
CA ARG A 24 -10.18 -6.22 -3.74
C ARG A 24 -10.11 -4.94 -4.56
N ARG A 25 -11.19 -4.16 -4.59
CA ARG A 25 -11.19 -2.80 -5.17
C ARG A 25 -10.31 -1.86 -4.37
N PHE A 26 -10.35 -1.95 -3.04
CA PHE A 26 -9.48 -1.17 -2.17
C PHE A 26 -8.00 -1.52 -2.36
N ALA A 27 -7.65 -2.80 -2.53
CA ALA A 27 -6.29 -3.21 -2.87
C ALA A 27 -5.82 -2.59 -4.20
N ALA A 28 -6.69 -2.52 -5.20
CA ALA A 28 -6.39 -1.84 -6.46
C ALA A 28 -6.17 -0.32 -6.26
N MET A 29 -6.93 0.32 -5.37
CA MET A 29 -6.72 1.73 -4.99
C MET A 29 -5.36 1.94 -4.32
N LEU A 30 -4.97 1.07 -3.37
CA LEU A 30 -3.67 1.15 -2.70
C LEU A 30 -2.51 0.87 -3.65
N LEU A 31 -2.64 -0.09 -4.56
CA LEU A 31 -1.63 -0.35 -5.60
C LEU A 31 -1.40 0.90 -6.46
N ARG A 32 -2.48 1.55 -6.90
CA ARG A 32 -2.41 2.81 -7.66
C ARG A 32 -1.77 3.93 -6.83
N MET A 33 -2.14 4.03 -5.55
CA MET A 33 -1.59 5.02 -4.62
C MET A 33 -0.06 4.92 -4.51
N TYR A 34 0.47 3.74 -4.19
CA TYR A 34 1.92 3.53 -4.08
C TYR A 34 2.63 3.69 -5.43
N THR A 35 1.98 3.29 -6.52
CA THR A 35 2.49 3.49 -7.88
C THR A 35 2.69 4.97 -8.20
N ARG A 36 1.69 5.80 -7.91
CA ARG A 36 1.75 7.26 -8.14
C ARG A 36 2.71 7.96 -7.19
N TRP A 37 2.77 7.51 -5.94
CA TRP A 37 3.78 7.99 -5.00
C TRP A 37 5.19 7.75 -5.55
N ALA A 38 5.50 6.53 -6.01
CA ALA A 38 6.79 6.20 -6.59
C ALA A 38 7.12 7.06 -7.83
N GLU A 39 6.14 7.34 -8.69
CA GLU A 39 6.31 8.26 -9.82
C GLU A 39 6.60 9.70 -9.36
N ARG A 40 5.84 10.19 -8.37
CA ARG A 40 5.99 11.53 -7.81
C ARG A 40 7.37 11.76 -7.21
N VAL A 41 7.91 10.77 -6.50
CA VAL A 41 9.26 10.83 -5.93
C VAL A 41 10.36 10.41 -6.91
N GLY A 42 10.02 10.08 -8.16
CA GLY A 42 11.00 9.74 -9.21
C GLY A 42 11.71 8.40 -9.00
N LEU A 43 11.11 7.46 -8.26
CA LEU A 43 11.66 6.12 -8.07
C LEU A 43 11.42 5.25 -9.30
N ARG A 44 12.38 4.37 -9.61
CA ARG A 44 12.16 3.29 -10.57
C ARG A 44 11.18 2.29 -9.95
N ARG A 45 10.09 2.00 -10.66
CA ARG A 45 9.03 1.09 -10.23
C ARG A 45 8.76 0.00 -11.26
N GLU A 46 8.38 -1.18 -10.80
CA GLU A 46 7.86 -2.26 -11.63
C GLU A 46 6.68 -2.91 -10.91
N ILE A 47 5.56 -3.06 -11.61
CA ILE A 47 4.45 -3.84 -11.08
C ILE A 47 4.72 -5.30 -11.48
N GLY A 48 4.88 -6.16 -10.47
CA GLY A 48 5.14 -7.59 -10.65
C GLY A 48 3.84 -8.37 -10.85
N GLU A 49 3.72 -9.51 -10.17
CA GLU A 49 2.51 -10.33 -10.22
C GLU A 49 1.31 -9.56 -9.67
N ILE A 50 0.23 -9.50 -10.44
CA ILE A 50 -1.11 -9.11 -10.00
C ILE A 50 -2.01 -10.33 -10.15
N VAL A 51 -2.60 -10.77 -9.04
CA VAL A 51 -3.70 -11.71 -9.00
C VAL A 51 -4.97 -10.91 -8.74
N GLY A 52 -5.93 -11.01 -9.64
CA GLY A 52 -7.14 -10.19 -9.62
C GLY A 52 -8.43 -10.98 -9.75
N GLY A 53 -9.54 -10.25 -9.59
CA GLY A 53 -10.88 -10.69 -9.96
C GLY A 53 -11.31 -10.08 -11.30
N GLU A 54 -12.61 -9.92 -11.48
CA GLU A 54 -13.20 -9.20 -12.62
C GLU A 54 -13.04 -7.67 -12.47
N ASP A 55 -13.17 -6.93 -13.57
CA ASP A 55 -13.24 -5.45 -13.60
C ASP A 55 -12.12 -4.68 -12.87
N GLY A 56 -10.88 -5.21 -12.86
CA GLY A 56 -9.72 -4.53 -12.27
C GLY A 56 -9.60 -4.65 -10.75
N GLU A 57 -10.34 -5.59 -10.15
CA GLU A 57 -10.18 -6.00 -8.76
C GLU A 57 -8.82 -6.67 -8.52
N VAL A 58 -8.18 -6.38 -7.37
CA VAL A 58 -6.90 -6.95 -7.00
C VAL A 58 -7.07 -7.81 -5.76
N GLU A 59 -6.84 -9.11 -5.86
CA GLU A 59 -6.75 -9.99 -4.69
C GLU A 59 -5.36 -9.93 -4.07
N ARG A 60 -4.32 -9.95 -4.91
CA ARG A 60 -2.92 -9.83 -4.51
C ARG A 60 -2.14 -9.05 -5.56
N ALA A 61 -1.22 -8.18 -5.14
CA ALA A 61 -0.31 -7.51 -6.06
C ALA A 61 1.06 -7.31 -5.44
N THR A 62 2.09 -7.30 -6.28
CA THR A 62 3.46 -6.96 -5.87
C THR A 62 3.95 -5.73 -6.63
N LEU A 63 4.39 -4.71 -5.91
CA LEU A 63 5.05 -3.53 -6.46
C LEU A 63 6.52 -3.55 -6.05
N LYS A 64 7.42 -3.60 -7.04
CA LYS A 64 8.86 -3.52 -6.83
C LYS A 64 9.34 -2.08 -7.02
N LEU A 65 10.22 -1.64 -6.14
CA LEU A 65 10.76 -0.28 -6.10
C LEU A 65 12.28 -0.34 -5.97
N ALA A 66 12.99 0.48 -6.75
CA ALA A 66 14.42 0.68 -6.61
C ALA A 66 14.69 2.04 -5.95
N GLY A 67 15.57 2.04 -4.96
CA GLY A 67 15.89 3.20 -4.13
C GLY A 67 16.54 2.77 -2.82
N GLU A 68 17.54 3.55 -2.39
CA GLU A 68 18.31 3.25 -1.19
C GLU A 68 17.47 3.40 0.09
N GLY A 69 17.56 2.41 0.97
CA GLY A 69 16.92 2.45 2.29
C GLY A 69 15.38 2.39 2.25
N LEU A 70 14.78 2.07 1.10
CA LEU A 70 13.32 1.97 0.96
C LEU A 70 12.66 1.02 1.96
N PRO A 71 13.18 -0.19 2.25
CA PRO A 71 12.54 -1.09 3.22
C PRO A 71 12.39 -0.49 4.61
N ALA A 72 13.40 0.28 5.07
CA ALA A 72 13.34 0.95 6.37
C ALA A 72 12.35 2.11 6.37
N ARG A 73 12.26 2.87 5.27
CA ARG A 73 11.35 4.02 5.11
C ARG A 73 9.89 3.58 4.99
N LEU A 74 9.63 2.53 4.22
CA LEU A 74 8.30 1.96 3.99
C LEU A 74 7.87 1.00 5.09
N ARG A 75 8.71 0.74 6.09
CA ARG A 75 8.33 -0.09 7.24
C ARG A 75 7.06 0.41 7.95
N GLY A 76 6.83 1.73 7.93
CA GLY A 76 5.60 2.34 8.45
C GLY A 76 4.33 1.96 7.67
N GLU A 77 4.46 1.51 6.41
CA GLU A 77 3.35 1.05 5.58
C GLU A 77 2.95 -0.40 5.88
N ALA A 78 3.87 -1.20 6.42
CA ALA A 78 3.57 -2.61 6.67
C ALA A 78 2.46 -2.74 7.72
N GLY A 79 1.43 -3.55 7.47
CA GLY A 79 0.31 -3.79 8.38
C GLY A 79 -1.06 -3.74 7.71
N ALA A 80 -2.11 -3.65 8.51
CA ALA A 80 -3.48 -3.64 8.00
C ALA A 80 -3.93 -2.24 7.61
N HIS A 81 -4.32 -2.05 6.35
CA HIS A 81 -4.97 -0.86 5.85
C HIS A 81 -6.48 -1.08 5.86
N ARG A 82 -7.23 -0.18 6.49
CA ARG A 82 -8.67 -0.30 6.67
C ARG A 82 -9.42 0.79 5.89
N LEU A 83 -10.33 0.40 5.02
CA LEU A 83 -11.27 1.31 4.36
C LEU A 83 -12.64 1.24 5.03
N VAL A 84 -13.19 2.37 5.43
CA VAL A 84 -14.57 2.53 5.91
C VAL A 84 -15.32 3.42 4.94
N ARG A 85 -16.29 2.87 4.21
CA ARG A 85 -17.12 3.64 3.28
C ARG A 85 -18.56 3.14 3.22
N LEU A 86 -19.46 3.97 2.69
CA LEU A 86 -20.80 3.57 2.28
C LEU A 86 -20.77 3.25 0.77
N PRO A 87 -20.91 1.97 0.35
CA PRO A 87 -20.98 1.64 -1.06
C PRO A 87 -22.22 2.26 -1.74
N PRO A 88 -22.17 2.52 -3.06
CA PRO A 88 -23.31 3.08 -3.80
C PRO A 88 -24.52 2.14 -3.72
N GLY A 89 -25.68 2.67 -3.35
CA GLY A 89 -26.92 1.89 -3.25
C GLY A 89 -27.07 1.09 -1.95
N GLU A 90 -26.10 1.13 -1.04
CA GLU A 90 -26.18 0.51 0.29
C GLU A 90 -26.52 1.54 1.37
N THR A 91 -27.03 1.07 2.52
CA THR A 91 -27.43 1.91 3.67
C THR A 91 -26.51 1.78 4.87
N ARG A 92 -25.60 0.80 4.86
CA ARG A 92 -24.65 0.52 5.95
C ARG A 92 -23.23 0.77 5.49
N ARG A 93 -22.37 1.21 6.41
CA ARG A 93 -20.94 1.36 6.14
C ARG A 93 -20.27 -0.01 6.16
N HIS A 94 -19.36 -0.22 5.22
CA HIS A 94 -18.57 -1.44 5.09
C HIS A 94 -17.16 -1.13 5.56
N ALA A 95 -16.58 -2.07 6.30
CA ALA A 95 -15.16 -2.05 6.63
C ALA A 95 -14.46 -3.11 5.77
N SER A 96 -13.49 -2.66 4.98
CA SER A 96 -12.64 -3.53 4.16
C SER A 96 -11.19 -3.41 4.61
N PHE A 97 -10.44 -4.50 4.48
CA PHE A 97 -9.06 -4.60 4.94
C PHE A 97 -8.16 -5.14 3.83
N VAL A 98 -6.98 -4.53 3.72
CA VAL A 98 -5.89 -4.98 2.85
C VAL A 98 -4.64 -5.04 3.70
N PHE A 99 -3.95 -6.17 3.67
CA PHE A 99 -2.64 -6.29 4.31
C PHE A 99 -1.57 -5.80 3.35
N VAL A 100 -0.70 -4.94 3.85
CA VAL A 100 0.48 -4.46 3.15
C VAL A 100 1.70 -5.05 3.85
N GLU A 101 2.57 -5.68 3.07
CA GLU A 101 3.85 -6.21 3.54
C GLU A 101 4.99 -5.57 2.75
N VAL A 102 6.07 -5.23 3.43
CA VAL A 102 7.24 -4.58 2.83
C VAL A 102 8.45 -5.47 3.07
N THR A 103 9.03 -5.98 1.99
CA THR A 103 10.15 -6.92 2.03
C THR A 103 11.37 -6.37 1.30
N ALA A 104 12.56 -6.76 1.78
CA ALA A 104 13.80 -6.53 1.06
C ALA A 104 14.01 -7.66 0.03
N PRO A 105 14.69 -7.41 -1.10
CA PRO A 105 14.88 -8.37 -2.19
C PRO A 105 15.63 -9.65 -1.81
N HIS A 106 16.30 -9.69 -0.65
CA HIS A 106 17.02 -10.88 -0.16
C HIS A 106 16.28 -11.62 0.96
N ASP A 107 15.08 -11.17 1.32
CA ASP A 107 14.21 -11.86 2.27
C ASP A 107 13.31 -12.85 1.49
N ASP A 108 13.94 -13.82 0.81
CA ASP A 108 13.28 -14.97 0.16
C ASP A 108 12.88 -16.04 1.20
N ALA A 109 12.59 -15.60 2.43
CA ALA A 109 12.15 -16.44 3.53
C ALA A 109 10.67 -16.79 3.38
N GLY A 110 10.34 -17.54 2.32
CA GLY A 110 9.09 -18.29 2.23
C GLY A 110 7.84 -17.45 2.04
N ALA A 111 7.13 -17.76 0.95
CA ALA A 111 5.75 -17.36 0.76
C ALA A 111 4.90 -17.52 2.04
N ALA A 112 4.14 -16.47 2.35
CA ALA A 112 3.01 -16.44 3.27
C ALA A 112 3.32 -16.75 4.74
N SER A 113 3.91 -15.78 5.45
CA SER A 113 3.43 -15.54 6.81
C SER A 113 2.05 -14.89 6.69
N THR A 114 1.01 -15.70 6.57
CA THR A 114 -0.38 -15.32 6.87
C THR A 114 -0.49 -14.97 8.35
N SER A 115 0.18 -13.91 8.77
CA SER A 115 -0.08 -13.25 10.03
C SER A 115 -1.13 -12.19 9.74
N ALA A 116 -2.39 -12.63 9.67
CA ALA A 116 -3.59 -11.79 9.59
C ALA A 116 -3.81 -10.91 10.85
N ALA A 117 -2.72 -10.57 11.56
CA ALA A 117 -2.67 -9.81 12.79
C ALA A 117 -1.47 -8.83 12.76
N GLY A 118 -1.26 -8.14 11.64
CA GLY A 118 -0.49 -6.90 11.67
C GLY A 118 -1.29 -5.83 12.40
N GLU A 119 -0.64 -5.04 13.26
CA GLU A 119 -1.25 -3.83 13.84
C GLU A 119 -1.81 -2.95 12.72
N GLN A 120 -2.97 -2.34 12.97
CA GLN A 120 -3.60 -1.45 11.99
C GLN A 120 -2.65 -0.30 11.67
N ALA A 121 -2.30 -0.16 10.39
CA ALA A 121 -1.40 0.87 9.91
C ALA A 121 -2.15 2.17 9.70
N ARG A 122 -3.21 2.09 8.88
CA ARG A 122 -3.99 3.27 8.48
C ARG A 122 -5.47 2.97 8.35
N THR A 123 -6.26 3.98 8.69
CA THR A 123 -7.69 4.03 8.44
C THR A 123 -8.01 5.09 7.40
N TYR A 124 -8.71 4.66 6.35
CA TYR A 124 -9.23 5.49 5.26
C TYR A 124 -10.74 5.55 5.43
N VAL A 125 -11.29 6.75 5.62
CA VAL A 125 -12.74 6.97 5.67
C VAL A 125 -13.10 7.71 4.39
N LEU A 126 -14.02 7.13 3.60
CA LEU A 126 -14.53 7.73 2.37
C LEU A 126 -16.06 7.81 2.41
N HIS A 127 -16.59 9.00 2.19
CA HIS A 127 -18.01 9.37 2.23
C HIS A 127 -18.77 8.97 3.52
N PRO A 128 -19.52 9.90 4.15
CA PRO A 128 -19.74 11.31 3.77
C PRO A 128 -18.58 12.24 4.17
N SER A 129 -17.61 11.73 4.94
CA SER A 129 -16.39 12.44 5.30
C SER A 129 -15.21 11.76 4.64
N GLU A 130 -14.18 12.54 4.34
CA GLU A 130 -12.95 12.05 3.74
C GLU A 130 -11.82 12.32 4.73
N SER A 131 -11.15 11.26 5.17
CA SER A 131 -9.95 11.41 5.99
C SER A 131 -9.11 10.16 5.94
N VAL A 132 -7.80 10.35 6.07
CA VAL A 132 -6.83 9.27 6.27
C VAL A 132 -6.11 9.53 7.57
N THR A 133 -6.11 8.52 8.44
CA THR A 133 -5.42 8.56 9.73
C THR A 133 -4.42 7.42 9.79
N ASP A 134 -3.21 7.74 10.22
CA ASP A 134 -2.18 6.78 10.59
C ASP A 134 -2.34 6.42 12.07
N ASP A 135 -2.71 5.17 12.32
CA ASP A 135 -3.09 4.71 13.66
C ASP A 135 -1.88 4.55 14.59
N ARG A 136 -0.65 4.56 14.05
CA ARG A 136 0.59 4.41 14.82
C ARG A 136 1.15 5.74 15.30
N THR A 137 1.12 6.73 14.41
CA THR A 137 1.68 8.07 14.67
C THR A 137 0.62 9.06 15.12
N GLY A 138 -0.66 8.79 14.85
CA GLY A 138 -1.77 9.72 15.04
C GLY A 138 -1.84 10.81 13.96
N ALA A 139 -0.96 10.78 12.95
CA ALA A 139 -1.00 11.72 11.84
C ALA A 139 -2.31 11.56 11.06
N ARG A 140 -2.93 12.67 10.66
CA ARG A 140 -4.21 12.68 9.95
C ARG A 140 -4.24 13.75 8.87
N THR A 141 -4.89 13.43 7.76
CA THR A 141 -5.28 14.40 6.73
C THR A 141 -6.76 14.26 6.39
N GLU A 142 -7.38 15.36 5.96
CA GLU A 142 -8.75 15.40 5.45
C GLU A 142 -8.80 15.33 3.92
N ASP A 143 -7.66 15.50 3.25
CA ASP A 143 -7.54 15.35 1.81
C ASP A 143 -7.20 13.90 1.47
N ALA A 144 -8.19 13.02 1.57
CA ALA A 144 -8.01 11.61 1.23
C ALA A 144 -7.68 11.41 -0.26
N GLN A 145 -8.15 12.32 -1.12
CA GLN A 145 -7.91 12.22 -2.56
C GLN A 145 -6.45 12.47 -2.90
N ALA A 146 -5.82 13.49 -2.31
CA ALA A 146 -4.38 13.72 -2.46
C ALA A 146 -3.56 12.48 -2.05
N VAL A 147 -3.95 11.82 -0.94
CA VAL A 147 -3.31 10.58 -0.51
C VAL A 147 -3.42 9.50 -1.58
N PHE A 148 -4.63 9.23 -2.10
CA PHE A 148 -4.83 8.24 -3.17
C PHE A 148 -4.19 8.62 -4.51
N ASP A 149 -3.92 9.91 -4.72
CA ASP A 149 -3.17 10.44 -5.86
C ASP A 149 -1.65 10.35 -5.66
N GLY A 150 -1.19 9.83 -4.52
CA GLY A 150 0.22 9.53 -4.24
C GLY A 150 0.93 10.53 -3.33
N ASP A 151 0.20 11.51 -2.75
CA ASP A 151 0.76 12.42 -1.75
C ASP A 151 0.81 11.76 -0.38
N LEU A 152 1.84 10.94 -0.17
CA LEU A 152 2.10 10.27 1.11
C LEU A 152 2.99 11.09 2.05
N SER A 153 3.33 12.34 1.68
CA SER A 153 4.16 13.24 2.50
C SER A 153 3.68 13.43 3.95
N PRO A 154 2.37 13.36 4.29
CA PRO A 154 1.93 13.42 5.67
C PRO A 154 2.34 12.23 6.54
N PHE A 155 2.69 11.09 5.93
CA PHE A 155 2.90 9.82 6.63
C PHE A 155 4.29 9.22 6.40
N LEU A 156 4.86 9.46 5.22
CA LEU A 156 6.18 8.98 4.84
C LEU A 156 7.19 10.13 4.84
N PRO A 157 8.43 9.88 5.28
CA PRO A 157 9.50 10.86 5.14
C PRO A 157 9.78 11.13 3.66
N ASP A 158 10.23 12.34 3.35
CA ASP A 158 10.53 12.73 1.98
C ASP A 158 11.63 11.84 1.40
N VAL A 159 11.36 11.25 0.24
CA VAL A 159 12.30 10.39 -0.46
C VAL A 159 13.01 11.29 -1.46
N ALA A 160 14.21 11.73 -1.08
CA ALA A 160 15.10 12.38 -2.04
C ALA A 160 15.29 11.43 -3.23
N ALA A 161 14.76 11.82 -4.39
CA ALA A 161 15.03 11.16 -5.66
C ALA A 161 16.54 11.17 -5.85
N GLN A 162 17.17 10.00 -5.81
CA GLN A 162 18.57 9.89 -6.22
C GLN A 162 18.58 10.12 -7.72
N ARG A 163 18.91 11.36 -8.13
CA ARG A 163 19.19 11.68 -9.53
C ARG A 163 20.34 10.78 -10.00
N PRO A 164 20.28 10.27 -11.24
CA PRO A 164 21.40 9.55 -11.84
C PRO A 164 22.65 10.44 -11.92
#